data_AF-A0A2D5UDL4-F1
#
_entry.id   AF-A0A2D5UDL4-F1
#
_cell.length_a   1.000
_cell.length_b   1.000
_cell.length_c   1.000
_cell.angle_alpha   90.00
_cell.angle_beta   90.00
_cell.angle_gamma   90.00
#
_symmetry.space_group_name_H-M   'P 1'
#
loop_
_entity.id
_entity.type
_entity.pdbx_description
1 polymer ?
#
loop_
_entity_poly.entity_id
_entity_poly.type
_entity_poly.pdbx_seq_one_letter_code
_entity_poly.pdbx_strand_id
1 'polypeptide(L)' 'MFEKILVPLDGSKLAEETLEEVRKIAAFHDTEVTLLRVVFALVFPGVDPTEAQIKVTEEA' A
#
# COMPACT_ATOMS: atom_id res chain seq x y z
N MET A 1 9.06 15.26 15.37
CA MET A 1 7.67 14.78 15.29
C MET A 1 7.39 14.46 13.84
N PHE A 2 6.65 13.38 13.54
CA PHE A 2 6.36 13.00 12.15
C PHE A 2 5.14 13.79 11.64
N GLU A 3 5.26 14.43 10.49
CA GLU A 3 4.14 15.14 9.85
C GLU A 3 3.30 14.22 8.97
N LYS A 4 3.93 13.17 8.40
CA LYS A 4 3.29 12.14 7.59
C LYS A 4 3.96 10.78 7.80
N ILE A 5 3.17 9.71 7.77
CA ILE A 5 3.63 8.32 7.85
C ILE A 5 3.16 7.59 6.60
N LEU A 6 4.09 6.96 5.87
CA LEU A 6 3.79 6.07 4.75
C LEU A 6 3.89 4.61 5.23
N VAL A 7 2.82 3.84 5.07
CA VAL A 7 2.78 2.42 5.48
C VAL A 7 2.66 1.54 4.24
N PRO A 8 3.70 0.75 3.90
CA PRO A 8 3.60 -0.25 2.85
C PRO A 8 2.78 -1.47 3.32
N LEU A 9 1.83 -1.90 2.50
CA LEU A 9 1.04 -3.11 2.67
C LEU A 9 1.29 -4.05 1.49
N ASP A 10 1.74 -5.27 1.78
CA ASP A 10 1.99 -6.31 0.77
C ASP A 10 0.88 -7.38 0.73
N GLY A 11 -0.18 -7.20 1.53
CA GLY A 11 -1.28 -8.16 1.69
C GLY A 11 -0.96 -9.33 2.64
N SER A 12 0.22 -9.33 3.27
CA SER A 12 0.52 -10.28 4.34
C SER A 12 -0.18 -9.87 5.64
N LYS A 13 -0.64 -10.87 6.40
CA LYS A 13 -1.22 -10.66 7.73
C LYS A 13 -0.27 -9.91 8.66
N LEU A 14 1.03 -10.18 8.55
CA LEU A 14 2.06 -9.52 9.34
C LEU A 14 2.13 -8.01 9.03
N ALA A 15 2.05 -7.62 7.76
CA ALA A 15 2.02 -6.21 7.39
C ALA A 15 0.74 -5.52 7.91
N GLU A 16 -0.42 -6.18 7.82
CA GLU A 16 -1.69 -5.64 8.34
C GLU A 16 -1.67 -5.43 9.86
N GLU A 17 -1.06 -6.34 10.62
CA GLU A 17 -0.94 -6.24 12.08
C GLU A 17 -0.17 -4.98 12.52
N THR A 18 0.68 -4.40 11.66
CA THR A 18 1.39 -3.15 11.96
C THR A 18 0.49 -1.92 12.01
N LEU A 19 -0.69 -1.96 11.37
CA LEU A 19 -1.61 -0.82 11.27
C LEU A 19 -2.11 -0.33 12.63
N GLU A 20 -2.30 -1.25 13.59
CA GLU A 20 -2.71 -0.89 14.95
C GLU A 20 -1.66 -0.05 15.67
N GLU A 21 -0.37 -0.33 15.45
CA GLU A 21 0.70 0.44 16.08
C GLU A 21 0.87 1.79 15.39
N VAL A 22 0.80 1.83 14.05
CA VAL A 22 0.83 3.08 13.29
C VAL A 22 -0.31 4.00 13.71
N ARG A 23 -1.52 3.45 13.92
CA ARG A 23 -2.67 4.20 14.40
C ARG A 23 -2.41 4.88 15.73
N LYS A 24 -1.78 4.19 16.69
CA LYS A 24 -1.45 4.77 18.01
C LYS A 24 -0.45 5.93 17.87
N ILE A 25 0.58 5.74 17.05
CA ILE A 25 1.60 6.77 16.79
C ILE A 25 0.94 7.99 16.13
N ALA A 26 0.11 7.77 15.11
CA ALA A 26 -0.57 8.84 14.40
C ALA A 26 -1.55 9.61 15.29
N ALA A 27 -2.29 8.92 16.15
CA ALA A 27 -3.21 9.56 17.10
C ALA A 27 -2.47 10.38 18.17
N PHE A 28 -1.32 9.92 18.64
CA PHE A 28 -0.51 10.66 19.61
C PHE A 28 0.14 11.91 19.00
N HIS A 29 0.45 11.87 17.70
CA HIS A 29 1.15 12.93 17.00
C HIS A 29 0.29 13.79 16.06
N ASP A 30 -1.01 13.53 15.96
CA ASP A 30 -1.92 14.16 14.99
C ASP A 30 -1.34 14.12 13.55
N THR A 31 -0.88 12.94 13.15
CA THR A 31 -0.11 12.71 11.92
C THR A 31 -0.97 12.08 10.82
N GLU A 32 -0.82 12.54 9.59
CA GLU A 32 -1.45 11.92 8.42
C GLU A 32 -0.80 10.57 8.11
N VAL A 33 -1.62 9.53 7.87
CA VAL A 33 -1.16 8.20 7.48
C VAL A 33 -1.60 7.91 6.06
N THR A 34 -0.64 7.57 5.21
CA THR A 34 -0.87 7.11 3.83
C THR A 34 -0.54 5.62 3.74
N LEU A 35 -1.50 4.82 3.30
CA LEU A 35 -1.27 3.40 2.99
C LEU A 35 -0.82 3.26 1.54
N LEU A 36 0.17 2.42 1.28
CA LEU A 36 0.72 2.16 -0.04
C LEU A 36 0.76 0.67 -0.31
N ARG A 37 0.18 0.24 -1.42
CA ARG A 37 0.36 -1.11 -1.95
C ARG A 37 1.00 -1.03 -3.33
N VAL A 38 2.08 -1.78 -3.53
CA VAL A 38 2.76 -1.87 -4.82
C VAL A 38 2.26 -3.12 -5.54
N VAL A 39 1.68 -2.93 -6.72
CA VAL A 39 1.18 -4.02 -7.57
C VAL A 39 1.78 -3.92 -8.95
N PHE A 40 1.85 -5.06 -9.64
CA PHE A 40 2.27 -5.15 -11.03
C PHE A 40 1.64 -6.36 -11.70
N ALA A 41 1.37 -6.25 -13.00
CA ALA A 41 0.96 -7.36 -13.83
C ALA A 41 2.10 -7.81 -14.76
N LEU A 42 2.31 -9.13 -14.84
CA LEU A 42 3.20 -9.75 -15.82
C LEU A 42 2.38 -10.15 -17.05
N VAL A 43 2.80 -9.70 -18.22
CA VAL A 43 2.18 -10.04 -19.51
C VAL A 43 3.21 -10.69 -20.44
N PHE A 44 2.74 -11.40 -21.46
CA PHE A 44 3.63 -11.95 -22.49
C PHE A 44 4.36 -10.83 -23.24
N PRO A 45 5.62 -11.04 -23.67
CA PRO A 45 6.35 -10.05 -24.48
C PRO A 45 5.56 -9.65 -25.73
N GLY A 46 5.49 -8.33 -25.98
CA GLY A 46 4.74 -7.76 -27.11
C GLY A 46 3.25 -7.49 -26.83
N VAL A 47 2.74 -7.84 -25.65
CA VAL A 47 1.40 -7.46 -25.19
C VAL A 47 1.48 -6.14 -24.42
N ASP A 48 0.54 -5.22 -24.65
CA ASP A 48 0.40 -4.00 -23.86
C ASP A 48 -0.03 -4.34 -22.42
N PRO A 49 0.77 -3.99 -21.39
CA PRO A 49 0.43 -4.30 -20.01
C PRO A 49 -0.67 -3.41 -19.42
N THR A 50 -1.09 -2.33 -20.08
CA THR A 50 -1.92 -1.27 -19.49
C THR A 50 -3.21 -1.79 -18.84
N GLU A 51 -4.00 -2.60 -19.56
CA GLU A 51 -5.24 -3.16 -19.01
C GLU A 51 -4.98 -4.07 -17.80
N ALA A 52 -3.94 -4.89 -17.86
CA ALA A 52 -3.58 -5.79 -16.77
C ALA A 52 -3.07 -5.01 -15.54
N GLN A 53 -2.33 -3.91 -15.75
CA GLN A 53 -1.85 -3.02 -14.69
C GLN A 53 -2.99 -2.27 -14.00
N ILE A 54 -3.98 -1.80 -14.76
CA ILE A 54 -5.19 -1.17 -14.21
C ILE A 54 -5.92 -2.17 -13.32
N LYS A 55 -6.15 -3.38 -13.83
CA LYS A 55 -6.86 -4.44 -13.09
C LYS A 55 -6.20 -4.77 -11.75
N VAL A 56 -4.88 -4.97 -11.71
CA VAL A 56 -4.20 -5.29 -10.44
C VAL A 56 -4.20 -4.12 -9.46
N THR A 57 -4.32 -2.89 -9.95
CA THR A 57 -4.43 -1.68 -9.11
C THR A 57 -5.83 -1.54 -8.51
N GLU A 58 -6.88 -1.94 -9.23
CA GLU A 58 -8.25 -1.95 -8.71
C GLU A 58 -8.49 -3.09 -7.69
N GLU A 59 -7.76 -4.19 -7.81
CA GLU A 59 -7.78 -5.32 -6.85
C GLU A 59 -6.90 -5.09 -5.60
N ALA A 60 -6.13 -3.99 -5.59
CA ALA A 60 -5.17 -3.65 -4.54
C ALA A 60 -5.85 -3.04 -3.31
#